data_AF-D5RL16-F1
#
_entry.id   AF-D5RL16-F1
#
_cell.length_a   1.000
_cell.length_b   1.000
_cell.length_c   1.000
_cell.angle_alpha   90.00
_cell.angle_beta   90.00
_cell.angle_gamma   90.00
#
_symmetry.space_group_name_H-M   'P 1'
#
loop_
_entity.id
_entity.type
_entity.pdbx_description
1 polymer ?
#
loop_
_entity_poly.entity_id
_entity_poly.type
_entity_poly.pdbx_seq_one_letter_code
_entity_poly.pdbx_strand_id
1 'polypeptide(L)'
;MTTAPSLPFPERPLTVKPPVTALRSLFGLVLGLAVAIGIGALLALWLGPSLVTDFALRDTAQPAMTGRIEEGRCRSKLFIVNCDVTLSARPDGMTRVENRAHYLFVDVHSGNYNSGVLFDARQPDRLSTELGMTMLWNRVICAGVVLLLGLAAAWAGVRQWFSNAALRRRIHEQFDHKRLRPVPARLLEAGGVKWVVADPAGQTHAWAVPAKSRPFFLDGDHVLAVTPAEPPAGQPPMLFPLDEKLRWVDLTPEERAALQA
;
A
#
# COMPACT_ATOMS: atom_id res chain seq x y z
N MET A 1 -19.83 -34.41 -24.58
CA MET A 1 -19.97 -34.37 -23.11
C MET A 1 -18.99 -35.39 -22.55
N THR A 2 -17.76 -34.97 -22.27
CA THR A 2 -16.73 -35.86 -21.73
C THR A 2 -17.02 -35.98 -20.23
N THR A 3 -17.57 -37.11 -19.81
CA THR A 3 -17.81 -37.44 -18.41
C THR A 3 -16.47 -37.36 -17.69
N ALA A 4 -16.32 -36.41 -16.76
CA ALA A 4 -15.14 -36.38 -15.91
C ALA A 4 -14.99 -37.76 -15.23
N PRO A 5 -13.75 -38.27 -15.05
CA PRO A 5 -13.55 -39.48 -14.26
C PRO A 5 -14.28 -39.34 -12.94
N SER A 6 -15.02 -40.38 -12.53
CA SER A 6 -15.79 -40.39 -11.29
C SER A 6 -14.82 -40.39 -10.10
N LEU A 7 -14.26 -39.22 -9.80
CA LEU A 7 -13.46 -38.98 -8.62
C LEU A 7 -14.34 -39.26 -7.39
N PRO A 8 -13.85 -40.02 -6.39
CA PRO A 8 -14.61 -40.34 -5.19
C PRO A 8 -14.72 -39.10 -4.28
N PHE A 9 -15.51 -38.13 -4.73
CA PHE A 9 -15.71 -36.87 -4.04
C PHE A 9 -16.92 -36.98 -3.11
N PRO A 10 -16.82 -36.54 -1.84
CA PRO A 10 -17.86 -36.78 -0.86
C PRO A 10 -19.11 -35.92 -1.13
N GLU A 11 -20.30 -36.51 -0.94
CA GLU A 11 -21.58 -35.82 -1.15
C GLU A 11 -22.06 -34.98 0.05
N ARG A 12 -21.31 -35.00 1.15
CA ARG A 12 -21.61 -34.22 2.36
C ARG A 12 -21.28 -32.73 2.15
N PRO A 13 -21.88 -31.82 2.93
CA PRO A 13 -21.45 -30.43 2.95
C PRO A 13 -19.98 -30.29 3.30
N LEU A 14 -19.25 -29.50 2.53
CA LEU A 14 -17.84 -29.19 2.75
C LEU A 14 -17.69 -27.69 3.00
N THR A 15 -16.63 -27.32 3.70
CA THR A 15 -16.20 -25.93 3.87
C THR A 15 -14.91 -25.71 3.11
N VAL A 16 -14.89 -24.68 2.26
CA VAL A 16 -13.66 -24.20 1.62
C VAL A 16 -12.94 -23.24 2.54
N LYS A 17 -11.64 -23.48 2.74
CA LYS A 17 -10.71 -22.63 3.49
C LYS A 17 -9.88 -21.85 2.46
N PRO A 18 -10.38 -20.72 1.93
CA PRO A 18 -9.71 -20.03 0.84
C PRO A 18 -8.30 -19.56 1.25
N PRO A 19 -7.31 -19.67 0.36
CA PRO A 19 -5.94 -19.25 0.65
C PRO A 19 -5.78 -17.74 0.84
N VAL A 20 -6.76 -16.93 0.38
CA VAL A 20 -6.74 -15.47 0.50
C VAL A 20 -7.01 -15.06 1.93
N THR A 21 -6.00 -15.18 2.79
CA THR A 21 -6.17 -14.98 4.23
C THR A 21 -6.69 -13.59 4.54
N ALA A 22 -7.68 -13.53 5.45
CA ALA A 22 -8.15 -12.31 6.12
C ALA A 22 -7.01 -11.31 6.34
N LEU A 23 -5.95 -11.89 6.88
CA LEU A 23 -4.70 -11.29 7.31
C LEU A 23 -3.94 -10.54 6.21
N ARG A 24 -3.77 -11.08 5.00
CA ARG A 24 -3.00 -10.38 3.94
C ARG A 24 -3.66 -9.06 3.55
N SER A 25 -4.99 -9.07 3.42
CA SER A 25 -5.73 -7.85 3.09
C SER A 25 -5.76 -6.85 4.24
N LEU A 26 -5.84 -7.35 5.48
CA LEU A 26 -5.76 -6.51 6.68
C LEU A 26 -4.38 -5.84 6.77
N PHE A 27 -3.33 -6.62 6.54
CA PHE A 27 -1.96 -6.13 6.53
C PHE A 27 -1.76 -5.03 5.49
N GLY A 28 -2.26 -5.21 4.25
CA GLY A 28 -2.20 -4.17 3.22
C GLY A 28 -2.92 -2.88 3.63
N LEU A 29 -4.09 -2.99 4.25
CA LEU A 29 -4.84 -1.83 4.78
C LEU A 29 -4.06 -1.11 5.90
N VAL A 30 -3.61 -1.86 6.90
CA VAL A 30 -2.87 -1.31 8.06
C VAL A 30 -1.57 -0.67 7.60
N LEU A 31 -0.82 -1.31 6.71
CA LEU A 31 0.42 -0.77 6.16
C LEU A 31 0.18 0.51 5.37
N GLY A 32 -0.84 0.54 4.51
CA GLY A 32 -1.20 1.75 3.75
C GLY A 32 -1.56 2.93 4.64
N LEU A 33 -2.36 2.69 5.69
CA LEU A 33 -2.70 3.71 6.68
C LEU A 33 -1.49 4.16 7.51
N ALA A 34 -0.65 3.22 7.96
CA ALA A 34 0.55 3.53 8.73
C ALA A 34 1.53 4.39 7.93
N VAL A 35 1.71 4.11 6.63
CA VAL A 35 2.52 4.94 5.73
C VAL A 35 1.94 6.34 5.58
N ALA A 36 0.63 6.47 5.36
CA ALA A 36 -0.02 7.77 5.23
C ALA A 36 0.09 8.61 6.52
N ILE A 37 -0.15 7.99 7.67
CA ILE A 37 0.00 8.63 8.98
C ILE A 37 1.44 9.04 9.24
N GLY A 38 2.41 8.14 8.96
CA GLY A 38 3.83 8.42 9.13
C GLY A 38 4.30 9.58 8.26
N ILE A 39 3.88 9.63 6.99
CA ILE A 39 4.15 10.75 6.09
C ILE A 39 3.50 12.03 6.60
N GLY A 40 2.21 11.98 6.99
CA GLY A 40 1.50 13.14 7.54
C GLY A 40 2.19 13.70 8.78
N ALA A 41 2.62 12.84 9.70
CA ALA A 41 3.36 13.24 10.90
C ALA A 41 4.74 13.83 10.56
N LEU A 42 5.48 13.22 9.63
CA LEU A 42 6.76 13.75 9.17
C LEU A 42 6.60 15.17 8.59
N LEU A 43 5.61 15.36 7.71
CA LEU A 43 5.33 16.66 7.12
C LEU A 43 4.85 17.66 8.17
N ALA A 44 3.97 17.28 9.09
CA ALA A 44 3.42 18.20 10.08
C ALA A 44 4.43 18.62 11.16
N LEU A 45 5.27 17.70 11.63
CA LEU A 45 6.16 17.93 12.76
C LEU A 45 7.55 18.40 12.35
N TRP A 46 8.03 17.98 11.19
CA TRP A 46 9.42 18.22 10.77
C TRP A 46 9.53 19.30 9.70
N LEU A 47 8.68 19.22 8.67
CA LEU A 47 8.71 20.15 7.54
C LEU A 47 7.72 21.32 7.67
N GLY A 48 6.63 21.09 8.39
CA GLY A 48 5.50 21.99 8.54
C GLY A 48 5.86 23.28 9.26
N PRO A 49 6.58 23.25 10.40
CA PRO A 49 6.90 24.46 11.15
C PRO A 49 7.67 25.47 10.31
N SER A 50 8.69 25.02 9.56
CA SER A 50 9.45 25.91 8.67
C SER A 50 8.58 26.44 7.54
N LEU A 51 7.78 25.60 6.88
CA LEU A 51 6.85 26.05 5.83
C LEU A 51 5.83 27.09 6.33
N VAL A 52 5.28 26.90 7.53
CA VAL A 52 4.33 27.85 8.14
C VAL A 52 5.01 29.18 8.44
N THR A 53 6.19 29.14 9.05
CA THR A 53 7.00 30.35 9.27
C THR A 53 7.29 31.06 7.95
N ASP A 54 7.64 30.32 6.93
CA ASP A 54 8.02 30.87 5.63
C ASP A 54 6.85 31.52 4.89
N PHE A 55 5.66 30.90 4.94
CA PHE A 55 4.44 31.53 4.43
C PHE A 55 4.06 32.78 5.23
N ALA A 56 4.22 32.75 6.56
CA ALA A 56 3.89 33.90 7.42
C ALA A 56 4.81 35.11 7.18
N LEU A 57 6.05 34.87 6.73
CA LEU A 57 7.04 35.91 6.47
C LEU A 57 7.08 36.35 5.00
N ARG A 58 6.45 35.61 4.08
CA ARG A 58 6.63 35.75 2.63
C ARG A 58 6.55 37.19 2.10
N ASP A 59 5.60 37.98 2.59
CA ASP A 59 5.29 39.30 2.04
C ASP A 59 5.97 40.45 2.81
N THR A 60 6.53 40.17 3.99
CA THR A 60 7.04 41.16 4.94
C THR A 60 8.49 40.91 5.38
N ALA A 61 9.10 39.82 4.92
CA ALA A 61 10.46 39.44 5.26
C ALA A 61 11.48 40.52 4.86
N GLN A 62 12.36 40.84 5.79
CA GLN A 62 13.49 41.74 5.58
C GLN A 62 14.79 41.08 6.06
N PRO A 63 15.95 41.46 5.49
CA PRO A 63 17.25 40.97 5.96
C PRO A 63 17.49 41.29 7.44
N ALA A 64 17.82 40.27 8.23
CA ALA A 64 18.20 40.44 9.63
C ALA A 64 19.69 40.86 9.69
N MET A 65 19.97 42.14 9.96
CA MET A 65 21.35 42.66 10.00
C MET A 65 22.21 41.99 11.08
N THR A 66 21.60 41.52 12.16
CA THR A 66 22.25 40.75 13.25
C THR A 66 22.12 39.24 13.06
N GLY A 67 21.52 38.79 11.96
CA GLY A 67 21.20 37.41 11.69
C GLY A 67 22.41 36.57 11.29
N ARG A 68 22.52 35.37 11.85
CA ARG A 68 23.58 34.41 11.57
C ARG A 68 23.00 33.01 11.41
N ILE A 69 23.57 32.26 10.47
CA ILE A 69 23.39 30.82 10.39
C ILE A 69 24.47 30.22 11.27
N GLU A 70 24.09 29.72 12.45
CA GLU A 70 25.03 29.13 13.42
C GLU A 70 25.50 27.76 12.92
N GLU A 71 24.56 26.96 12.42
CA GLU A 71 24.82 25.66 11.84
C GLU A 71 24.01 25.51 10.56
N GLY A 72 24.63 24.99 9.50
CA GLY A 72 23.96 24.71 8.24
C GLY A 72 24.51 23.45 7.60
N ARG A 73 23.65 22.47 7.34
CA ARG A 73 24.03 21.21 6.70
C ARG A 73 23.03 20.83 5.63
N CYS A 74 23.48 20.83 4.38
CA CYS A 74 22.70 20.33 3.26
C CYS A 74 23.24 18.99 2.78
N ARG A 75 22.34 18.08 2.44
CA ARG A 75 22.64 16.79 1.81
C ARG A 75 21.77 16.63 0.58
N SER A 76 22.36 16.26 -0.54
CA SER A 76 21.63 16.00 -1.78
C SER A 76 21.76 14.53 -2.20
N LYS A 77 20.65 13.95 -2.69
CA LYS A 77 20.62 12.60 -3.27
C LYS A 77 19.52 12.53 -4.32
N LEU A 78 19.83 12.08 -5.54
CA LEU A 78 18.85 11.94 -6.63
C LEU A 78 17.99 13.21 -6.81
N PHE A 79 18.65 14.39 -6.83
CA PHE A 79 18.03 15.72 -6.93
C PHE A 79 17.20 16.17 -5.72
N ILE A 80 17.02 15.34 -4.70
CA ILE A 80 16.37 15.74 -3.45
C ILE A 80 17.42 16.35 -2.54
N VAL A 81 17.20 17.60 -2.14
CA VAL A 81 18.05 18.34 -1.22
C VAL A 81 17.34 18.46 0.12
N ASN A 82 18.03 18.04 1.18
CA ASN A 82 17.60 18.23 2.56
C ASN A 82 18.61 19.12 3.28
N CYS A 83 18.16 20.23 3.84
CA CYS A 83 18.96 21.15 4.61
C CYS A 83 18.42 21.30 6.04
N ASP A 84 19.31 21.12 7.01
CA ASP A 84 19.09 21.45 8.41
C ASP A 84 19.85 22.74 8.72
N VAL A 85 19.15 23.77 9.19
CA VAL A 85 19.78 25.05 9.57
C VAL A 85 19.32 25.50 10.95
N THR A 86 20.26 26.06 11.71
CA THR A 86 20.01 26.73 12.98
C THR A 86 20.32 28.21 12.81
N LEU A 87 19.31 29.05 13.01
CA LEU A 87 19.34 30.47 12.77
C LEU A 87 19.34 31.19 14.11
N SER A 88 20.14 32.25 14.24
CA SER A 88 20.04 33.17 15.36
C SER A 88 20.02 34.62 14.88
N ALA A 89 19.29 35.47 15.57
CA ALA A 89 19.28 36.91 15.31
C ALA A 89 18.97 37.68 16.59
N ARG A 90 19.22 38.99 16.57
CA ARG A 90 18.73 39.96 17.57
C ARG A 90 17.90 41.03 16.87
N PRO A 91 16.60 40.77 16.61
CA PRO A 91 15.75 41.68 15.82
C PRO A 91 15.61 43.07 16.46
N ASP A 92 15.55 43.13 17.79
CA ASP A 92 15.49 44.35 18.61
C ASP A 92 16.87 44.82 19.10
N GLY A 93 17.95 44.15 18.69
CA GLY A 93 19.32 44.38 19.16
C GLY A 93 19.64 43.85 20.57
N MET A 94 18.65 43.39 21.33
CA MET A 94 18.79 42.99 22.74
C MET A 94 18.53 41.50 22.96
N THR A 95 17.39 41.00 22.50
CA THR A 95 16.96 39.62 22.72
C THR A 95 17.43 38.72 21.60
N ARG A 96 18.07 37.59 21.96
CA ARG A 96 18.48 36.59 20.98
C ARG A 96 17.30 35.66 20.71
N VAL A 97 16.91 35.58 19.44
CA VAL A 97 15.94 34.61 18.94
C VAL A 97 16.69 33.53 18.20
N GLU A 98 16.31 32.27 18.43
CA GLU A 98 16.92 31.11 17.81
C GLU A 98 15.84 30.20 17.22
N ASN A 99 15.95 29.90 15.92
CA ASN A 99 15.02 29.04 15.22
C ASN A 99 15.77 27.95 14.48
N ARG A 100 15.27 26.73 14.59
CA ARG A 100 15.69 25.63 13.72
C ARG A 100 14.74 25.53 12.54
N ALA A 101 15.30 25.45 11.34
CA ALA A 101 14.54 25.26 10.12
C ALA A 101 15.04 24.05 9.34
N HIS A 102 14.08 23.32 8.79
CA HIS A 102 14.29 22.14 7.96
C HIS A 102 13.72 22.40 6.57
N TYR A 103 14.54 22.21 5.54
CA TYR A 103 14.16 22.44 4.15
C TYR A 103 14.31 21.16 3.34
N LEU A 104 13.27 20.80 2.59
CA LEU A 104 13.27 19.66 1.68
C LEU A 104 12.70 20.08 0.34
N PHE A 105 13.53 20.08 -0.69
CA PHE A 105 13.16 20.51 -2.04
C PHE A 105 13.90 19.70 -3.10
N VAL A 106 13.50 19.87 -4.36
CA VAL A 106 14.16 19.25 -5.51
C VAL A 106 14.99 20.31 -6.23
N ASP A 107 16.28 20.04 -6.42
CA ASP A 107 17.20 20.91 -7.14
C ASP A 107 18.26 20.08 -7.87
N VAL A 108 18.70 20.58 -9.02
CA VAL A 108 19.76 19.97 -9.84
C VAL A 108 21.13 20.51 -9.43
N HIS A 109 21.17 21.65 -8.73
CA HIS A 109 22.41 22.23 -8.25
C HIS A 109 23.08 21.33 -7.18
N SER A 110 24.36 21.04 -7.38
CA SER A 110 25.21 20.35 -6.39
C SER A 110 26.34 21.29 -5.98
N GLY A 111 26.09 22.11 -4.96
CA GLY A 111 27.06 23.10 -4.48
C GLY A 111 26.66 23.71 -3.14
N ASN A 112 27.45 24.67 -2.69
CA ASN A 112 27.15 25.42 -1.47
C ASN A 112 26.03 26.43 -1.76
N TYR A 113 25.01 26.44 -0.91
CA TYR A 113 23.96 27.45 -0.95
C TYR A 113 24.42 28.66 -0.13
N ASN A 114 24.46 29.85 -0.73
CA ASN A 114 24.59 31.09 0.00
C ASN A 114 23.19 31.57 0.40
N SER A 115 23.00 31.99 1.64
CA SER A 115 21.70 32.44 2.13
C SER A 115 21.83 33.40 3.30
N GLY A 116 21.11 34.52 3.22
CA GLY A 116 20.89 35.41 4.36
C GLY A 116 19.82 34.91 5.32
N VAL A 117 19.83 35.43 6.55
CA VAL A 117 18.76 35.27 7.54
C VAL A 117 17.74 36.38 7.34
N LEU A 118 16.46 36.00 7.33
CA LEU A 118 15.33 36.90 7.18
C LEU A 118 14.48 36.91 8.46
N PHE A 119 13.87 38.05 8.75
CA PHE A 119 12.91 38.21 9.84
C PHE A 119 11.76 39.15 9.43
N ASP A 120 10.69 39.19 10.22
CA ASP A 120 9.63 40.20 10.11
C ASP A 120 9.51 40.95 11.44
N ALA A 121 9.50 42.29 11.38
CA ALA A 121 9.30 43.13 12.56
C ALA A 121 7.95 42.91 13.26
N ARG A 122 6.93 42.42 12.53
CA ARG A 122 5.62 42.08 13.10
C ARG A 122 5.61 40.74 13.85
N GLN A 123 6.58 39.87 13.58
CA GLN A 123 6.73 38.53 14.17
C GLN A 123 8.20 38.28 14.52
N PRO A 124 8.76 39.04 15.50
CA PRO A 124 10.20 39.01 15.79
C PRO A 124 10.68 37.66 16.35
N ASP A 125 9.76 36.80 16.79
CA ASP A 125 10.01 35.43 17.25
C ASP A 125 10.28 34.43 16.10
N ARG A 126 10.18 34.86 14.85
CA ARG A 126 10.27 34.00 13.67
C ARG A 126 11.42 34.42 12.77
N LEU A 127 12.33 33.47 12.55
CA LEU A 127 13.43 33.62 11.60
C LEU A 127 13.27 32.63 10.46
N SER A 128 13.67 33.06 9.26
CA SER A 128 13.77 32.24 8.07
C SER A 128 15.05 32.58 7.30
N THR A 129 15.20 32.04 6.10
CA THR A 129 16.33 32.27 5.21
C THR A 129 15.86 32.63 3.81
N GLU A 130 16.72 33.31 3.07
CA GLU A 130 16.52 33.59 1.64
C GLU A 130 16.34 32.29 0.83
N LEU A 131 17.13 31.24 1.15
CA LEU A 131 16.96 29.92 0.56
C LEU A 131 15.56 29.34 0.82
N GLY A 132 15.06 29.50 2.06
CA GLY A 132 13.72 29.09 2.45
C GLY A 132 12.63 29.76 1.60
N MET A 133 12.77 31.07 1.34
CA MET A 133 11.81 31.86 0.54
C MET A 133 11.88 31.55 -0.94
N THR A 134 13.10 31.51 -1.49
CA THR A 134 13.32 31.24 -2.92
C THR A 134 12.83 29.84 -3.31
N MET A 135 13.01 28.86 -2.42
CA MET A 135 12.55 27.47 -2.63
C MET A 135 11.17 27.19 -2.03
N LEU A 136 10.42 28.19 -1.57
CA LEU A 136 9.14 28.00 -0.85
C LEU A 136 8.18 27.11 -1.65
N TRP A 137 7.88 27.48 -2.89
CA TRP A 137 6.95 26.72 -3.72
C TRP A 137 7.47 25.33 -4.10
N ASN A 138 8.78 25.19 -4.31
CA ASN A 138 9.39 23.90 -4.57
C ASN A 138 9.18 22.95 -3.38
N ARG A 139 9.40 23.43 -2.16
CA ARG A 139 9.15 22.70 -0.92
C ARG A 139 7.69 22.34 -0.73
N VAL A 140 6.78 23.26 -1.03
CA VAL A 140 5.33 23.01 -0.99
C VAL A 140 4.92 21.91 -1.96
N ILE A 141 5.42 21.95 -3.20
CA ILE A 141 5.16 20.93 -4.20
C ILE A 141 5.75 19.58 -3.75
N CYS A 142 6.98 19.56 -3.25
CA CYS A 142 7.60 18.34 -2.72
C CYS A 142 6.79 17.72 -1.58
N ALA A 143 6.40 18.53 -0.60
CA ALA A 143 5.53 18.10 0.50
C ALA A 143 4.18 17.57 -0.01
N GLY A 144 3.57 18.27 -0.97
CA GLY A 144 2.31 17.86 -1.60
C GLY A 144 2.42 16.52 -2.33
N VAL A 145 3.46 16.32 -3.13
CA VAL A 145 3.71 15.04 -3.83
C VAL A 145 3.90 13.90 -2.84
N VAL A 146 4.72 14.09 -1.80
CA VAL A 146 4.95 13.06 -0.78
C VAL A 146 3.66 12.74 -0.03
N LEU A 147 2.84 13.74 0.31
CA LEU A 147 1.53 13.53 0.93
C LEU A 147 0.59 12.73 0.01
N LEU A 148 0.51 13.09 -1.27
CA LEU A 148 -0.31 12.37 -2.26
C LEU A 148 0.11 10.91 -2.41
N LEU A 149 1.41 10.60 -2.36
CA LEU A 149 1.90 9.22 -2.36
C LEU A 149 1.44 8.44 -1.12
N GLY A 150 1.48 9.06 0.05
CA GLY A 150 0.93 8.48 1.28
C GLY A 150 -0.57 8.19 1.18
N LEU A 151 -1.34 9.16 0.70
CA LEU A 151 -2.79 9.01 0.49
C LEU A 151 -3.11 7.93 -0.56
N ALA A 152 -2.33 7.84 -1.64
CA ALA A 152 -2.48 6.80 -2.65
C ALA A 152 -2.22 5.40 -2.06
N ALA A 153 -1.22 5.25 -1.19
CA ALA A 153 -0.95 3.99 -0.50
C ALA A 153 -2.11 3.58 0.43
N ALA A 154 -2.65 4.53 1.22
CA ALA A 154 -3.84 4.28 2.05
C ALA A 154 -5.06 3.89 1.20
N TRP A 155 -5.31 4.63 0.11
CA TRP A 155 -6.41 4.34 -0.81
C TRP A 155 -6.29 2.97 -1.47
N ALA A 156 -5.08 2.59 -1.90
CA ALA A 156 -4.82 1.26 -2.45
C ALA A 156 -5.11 0.15 -1.42
N GLY A 157 -4.69 0.35 -0.16
CA GLY A 157 -5.00 -0.57 0.94
C GLY A 157 -6.51 -0.71 1.20
N VAL A 158 -7.23 0.41 1.24
CA VAL A 158 -8.69 0.46 1.41
C VAL A 158 -9.41 -0.23 0.25
N ARG A 159 -9.05 0.10 -0.99
CA ARG A 159 -9.60 -0.53 -2.20
C ARG A 159 -9.37 -2.04 -2.19
N GLN A 160 -8.17 -2.49 -1.83
CA GLN A 160 -7.83 -3.90 -1.74
C GLN A 160 -8.64 -4.62 -0.66
N TRP A 161 -8.84 -3.99 0.51
CA TRP A 161 -9.70 -4.49 1.57
C TRP A 161 -11.14 -4.71 1.11
N PHE A 162 -11.77 -3.70 0.52
CA PHE A 162 -13.15 -3.80 0.05
C PHE A 162 -13.31 -4.83 -1.08
N SER A 163 -12.37 -4.85 -2.03
CA SER A 163 -12.38 -5.81 -3.15
C SER A 163 -12.29 -7.26 -2.63
N ASN A 164 -11.41 -7.50 -1.65
CA ASN A 164 -11.26 -8.81 -1.03
C ASN A 164 -12.43 -9.16 -0.10
N ALA A 165 -13.04 -8.19 0.57
CA ALA A 165 -14.20 -8.41 1.43
C ALA A 165 -15.41 -8.88 0.59
N ALA A 166 -15.65 -8.27 -0.57
CA ALA A 166 -16.69 -8.70 -1.49
C ALA A 166 -16.44 -10.14 -2.00
N LEU A 167 -15.20 -10.45 -2.41
CA LEU A 167 -14.83 -11.81 -2.83
C LEU A 167 -15.01 -12.82 -1.69
N ARG A 168 -14.60 -12.48 -0.46
CA ARG A 168 -14.77 -13.35 0.72
C ARG A 168 -16.23 -13.63 1.03
N ARG A 169 -17.09 -12.61 0.94
CA ARG A 169 -18.54 -12.78 1.11
C ARG A 169 -19.09 -13.77 0.09
N ARG A 170 -18.74 -13.61 -1.19
CA ARG A 170 -19.16 -14.56 -2.25
C ARG A 170 -18.64 -15.97 -1.98
N ILE A 171 -17.37 -16.12 -1.58
CA ILE A 171 -16.80 -17.44 -1.24
C ILE A 171 -17.58 -18.08 -0.09
N HIS A 172 -17.86 -17.30 0.96
CA HIS A 172 -18.63 -17.78 2.09
C HIS A 172 -20.06 -18.16 1.68
N GLU A 173 -20.74 -17.34 0.88
CA GLU A 173 -22.11 -17.61 0.43
C GLU A 173 -22.22 -18.86 -0.45
N GLN A 174 -21.23 -19.11 -1.32
CA GLN A 174 -21.26 -20.21 -2.28
C GLN A 174 -20.63 -21.50 -1.77
N PHE A 175 -19.62 -21.44 -0.91
CA PHE A 175 -18.84 -22.61 -0.51
C PHE A 175 -18.96 -23.00 0.96
N ASP A 176 -19.47 -22.13 1.84
CA ASP A 176 -19.56 -22.47 3.25
C ASP A 176 -20.72 -23.42 3.53
N HIS A 177 -20.40 -24.60 4.07
CA HIS A 177 -21.36 -25.66 4.39
C HIS A 177 -22.28 -26.05 3.21
N LYS A 178 -21.74 -26.03 1.98
CA LYS A 178 -22.46 -26.43 0.76
C LYS A 178 -21.93 -27.75 0.22
N ARG A 179 -22.79 -28.48 -0.51
CA ARG A 179 -22.35 -29.64 -1.29
C ARG A 179 -21.54 -29.14 -2.49
N LEU A 180 -20.35 -29.68 -2.66
CA LEU A 180 -19.44 -29.29 -3.74
C LEU A 180 -19.33 -30.42 -4.76
N ARG A 181 -19.18 -30.06 -6.03
CA ARG A 181 -18.96 -31.01 -7.12
C ARG A 181 -17.55 -30.81 -7.69
N PRO A 182 -16.80 -31.89 -7.95
CA PRO A 182 -15.51 -31.80 -8.61
C PRO A 182 -15.73 -31.45 -10.09
N VAL A 183 -14.93 -30.52 -10.61
CA VAL A 183 -14.97 -30.10 -12.01
C VAL A 183 -13.53 -29.99 -12.52
N PRO A 184 -13.20 -30.58 -13.68
CA PRO A 184 -11.91 -30.34 -14.32
C PRO A 184 -11.88 -28.90 -14.82
N ALA A 185 -10.88 -28.14 -14.39
CA ALA A 185 -10.68 -26.76 -14.80
C ALA A 185 -9.37 -26.62 -15.56
N ARG A 186 -9.34 -25.81 -16.62
CA ARG A 186 -8.12 -25.59 -17.39
C ARG A 186 -7.25 -24.54 -16.72
N LEU A 187 -6.00 -24.86 -16.43
CA LEU A 187 -5.03 -23.94 -15.87
C LEU A 187 -4.44 -23.07 -16.98
N LEU A 188 -4.72 -21.77 -16.94
CA LEU A 188 -4.20 -20.79 -17.90
C LEU A 188 -2.89 -20.16 -17.43
N GLU A 189 -2.79 -19.88 -16.12
CA GLU A 189 -1.62 -19.24 -15.52
C GLU A 189 -1.40 -19.83 -14.12
N ALA A 190 -0.19 -20.34 -13.86
CA ALA A 190 0.27 -20.69 -12.51
C ALA A 190 1.46 -19.81 -12.12
N GLY A 191 1.16 -18.56 -11.75
CA GLY A 191 2.13 -17.66 -11.15
C GLY A 191 2.41 -18.02 -9.69
N GLY A 192 3.51 -17.50 -9.14
CA GLY A 192 3.88 -17.78 -7.75
C GLY A 192 2.80 -17.40 -6.73
N VAL A 193 2.10 -16.28 -6.93
CA VAL A 193 1.09 -15.77 -5.98
C VAL A 193 -0.33 -15.71 -6.54
N LYS A 194 -0.54 -16.23 -7.75
CA LYS A 194 -1.80 -16.11 -8.49
C LYS A 194 -1.96 -17.29 -9.43
N TRP A 195 -3.12 -17.92 -9.38
CA TRP A 195 -3.56 -18.88 -10.39
C TRP A 195 -4.72 -18.32 -11.20
N VAL A 196 -4.74 -18.58 -12.49
CA VAL A 196 -5.86 -18.29 -13.38
C VAL A 196 -6.33 -19.60 -13.98
N VAL A 197 -7.60 -19.92 -13.77
CA VAL A 197 -8.23 -21.14 -14.26
C VAL A 197 -9.46 -20.80 -15.09
N ALA A 198 -9.74 -21.58 -16.12
CA ALA A 198 -10.96 -21.50 -16.90
C ALA A 198 -11.90 -22.65 -16.55
N ASP A 199 -13.18 -22.34 -16.39
CA ASP A 199 -14.22 -23.35 -16.25
C ASP A 199 -14.50 -24.06 -17.60
N PRO A 200 -15.28 -25.15 -17.62
CA PRO A 200 -15.66 -25.83 -18.86
C PRO A 200 -16.48 -24.96 -19.84
N ALA A 201 -17.06 -23.85 -19.37
CA ALA A 201 -17.78 -22.87 -20.19
C ALA A 201 -16.85 -21.77 -20.75
N GLY A 202 -15.55 -21.81 -20.42
CA GLY A 202 -14.54 -20.84 -20.85
C GLY A 202 -14.46 -19.57 -19.98
N GLN A 203 -15.19 -19.47 -18.88
CA GLN A 203 -15.08 -18.34 -17.96
C GLN A 203 -13.80 -18.44 -17.13
N THR A 204 -13.07 -17.34 -17.06
CA THR A 204 -11.80 -17.27 -16.33
C THR A 204 -11.97 -16.78 -14.91
N HIS A 205 -11.36 -17.49 -13.95
CA HIS A 205 -11.34 -17.14 -12.54
C HIS A 205 -9.90 -17.00 -12.06
N ALA A 206 -9.61 -15.85 -11.44
CA ALA A 206 -8.30 -15.55 -10.87
C ALA A 206 -8.31 -15.69 -9.35
N TRP A 207 -7.37 -16.45 -8.81
CA TRP A 207 -7.25 -16.77 -7.39
C TRP A 207 -5.88 -16.36 -6.86
N ALA A 208 -5.87 -15.58 -5.78
CA ALA A 208 -4.64 -15.27 -5.06
C ALA A 208 -4.28 -16.46 -4.16
N VAL A 209 -3.06 -16.98 -4.32
CA VAL A 209 -2.61 -18.22 -3.66
C VAL A 209 -1.25 -18.03 -2.98
N PRO A 210 -0.87 -18.89 -2.02
CA PRO A 210 0.44 -18.80 -1.37
C PRO A 210 1.58 -19.15 -2.34
N ALA A 211 2.71 -18.44 -2.20
CA ALA A 211 3.91 -18.58 -3.03
C ALA A 211 4.40 -20.01 -3.30
N LYS A 212 4.19 -20.91 -2.32
CA LYS A 212 4.67 -22.30 -2.33
C LYS A 212 3.57 -23.33 -2.60
N SER A 213 2.36 -22.89 -2.93
CA SER A 213 1.27 -23.80 -3.29
C SER A 213 1.44 -24.30 -4.72
N ARG A 214 0.98 -25.53 -4.98
CA ARG A 214 0.93 -26.13 -6.31
C ARG A 214 -0.49 -26.60 -6.58
N PRO A 215 -1.03 -26.43 -7.80
CA PRO A 215 -2.34 -26.95 -8.15
C PRO A 215 -2.37 -28.47 -8.08
N PHE A 216 -3.53 -29.05 -7.78
CA PHE A 216 -3.77 -30.47 -7.97
C PHE A 216 -4.04 -30.74 -9.46
N PHE A 217 -3.10 -31.39 -10.15
CA PHE A 217 -3.25 -31.70 -11.57
C PHE A 217 -4.02 -33.01 -11.77
N LEU A 218 -4.97 -33.00 -12.71
CA LEU A 218 -5.70 -34.20 -13.14
C LEU A 218 -5.00 -34.84 -14.35
N ASP A 219 -4.80 -34.06 -15.39
CA ASP A 219 -4.02 -34.40 -16.58
C ASP A 219 -3.46 -33.11 -17.19
N GLY A 220 -2.36 -33.18 -17.95
CA GLY A 220 -1.84 -32.08 -18.76
C GLY A 220 -1.97 -30.68 -18.13
N ASP A 221 -2.84 -29.85 -18.71
CA ASP A 221 -3.18 -28.50 -18.26
C ASP A 221 -4.49 -28.41 -17.46
N HIS A 222 -5.13 -29.53 -17.09
CA HIS A 222 -6.31 -29.57 -16.25
C HIS A 222 -5.96 -29.77 -14.78
N VAL A 223 -6.60 -28.96 -13.94
CA VAL A 223 -6.49 -29.00 -12.48
C VAL A 223 -7.83 -29.34 -11.87
N LEU A 224 -7.79 -29.97 -10.70
CA LEU A 224 -8.99 -30.26 -9.93
C LEU A 224 -9.50 -28.97 -9.29
N ALA A 225 -10.74 -28.63 -9.60
CA ALA A 225 -11.47 -27.55 -8.98
C ALA A 225 -12.82 -28.03 -8.44
N VAL A 226 -13.43 -27.21 -7.59
CA VAL A 226 -14.76 -27.44 -7.01
C VAL A 226 -15.69 -26.29 -7.31
N THR A 227 -16.96 -26.62 -7.52
CA THR A 227 -18.07 -25.67 -7.69
C THR A 227 -19.20 -26.05 -6.74
N PRO A 228 -20.01 -25.09 -6.24
CA PRO A 228 -21.25 -25.43 -5.54
C PRO A 228 -22.16 -26.30 -6.43
N ALA A 229 -22.75 -27.34 -5.83
CA ALA A 229 -23.76 -28.18 -6.48
C ALA A 229 -25.03 -27.38 -6.82
N GLU A 230 -25.37 -26.43 -5.94
CA GLU A 230 -26.53 -25.54 -6.03
C GLU A 230 -26.06 -24.11 -5.72
N PRO A 231 -25.72 -23.30 -6.75
CA PRO A 231 -25.34 -21.91 -6.53
C PRO A 231 -26.55 -21.06 -6.07
N PRO A 232 -26.32 -19.99 -5.30
CA PRO A 232 -27.38 -19.05 -4.92
C PRO A 232 -28.09 -18.46 -6.15
N ALA A 233 -29.41 -18.29 -6.06
CA ALA A 233 -30.20 -17.72 -7.15
C ALA A 233 -29.67 -16.35 -7.60
N GLY A 234 -29.45 -16.17 -8.90
CA GLY A 234 -28.95 -14.92 -9.49
C GLY A 234 -27.44 -14.70 -9.39
N GLN A 235 -26.66 -15.67 -8.89
CA GLN A 235 -25.19 -15.62 -8.90
C GLN A 235 -24.60 -16.70 -9.83
N PRO A 236 -23.62 -16.37 -10.68
CA PRO A 236 -22.90 -17.40 -11.44
C PRO A 236 -22.11 -18.30 -10.48
N PRO A 237 -22.07 -19.63 -10.73
CA PRO A 237 -21.30 -20.56 -9.91
C PRO A 237 -19.81 -20.21 -10.01
N MET A 238 -19.15 -20.07 -8.86
CA MET A 238 -17.71 -19.89 -8.83
C MET A 238 -16.98 -21.22 -8.89
N LEU A 239 -15.85 -21.19 -9.57
CA LEU A 239 -14.92 -22.31 -9.65
C LEU A 239 -13.72 -22.06 -8.74
N PHE A 240 -13.48 -22.95 -7.77
CA PHE A 240 -12.37 -22.84 -6.83
C PHE A 240 -11.32 -23.96 -7.05
N PRO A 241 -10.08 -23.65 -7.49
CA PRO A 241 -9.04 -24.65 -7.71
C PRO A 241 -8.47 -25.19 -6.38
N LEU A 242 -8.10 -26.48 -6.36
CA LEU A 242 -7.54 -27.14 -5.19
C LEU A 242 -6.00 -27.19 -5.22
N ASP A 243 -5.38 -27.17 -4.04
CA ASP A 243 -3.94 -27.42 -3.91
C ASP A 243 -3.64 -28.93 -3.96
N GLU A 244 -2.42 -29.28 -4.38
CA GLU A 244 -1.90 -30.65 -4.47
C GLU A 244 -2.13 -31.46 -3.18
N LYS A 245 -2.11 -30.78 -2.02
CA LYS A 245 -2.30 -31.39 -0.70
C LYS A 245 -3.75 -31.43 -0.23
N LEU A 246 -4.69 -30.90 -1.03
CA LEU A 246 -6.13 -30.84 -0.72
C LEU A 246 -6.42 -30.30 0.69
N ARG A 247 -5.75 -29.20 1.06
CA ARG A 247 -5.86 -28.54 2.38
C ARG A 247 -6.89 -27.42 2.40
N TRP A 248 -7.26 -26.91 1.23
CA TRP A 248 -8.22 -25.81 1.12
C TRP A 248 -9.67 -26.27 1.17
N VAL A 249 -9.92 -27.56 1.32
CA VAL A 249 -11.25 -28.15 1.52
C VAL A 249 -11.22 -29.04 2.76
N ASP A 250 -12.29 -29.03 3.52
CA ASP A 250 -12.41 -29.80 4.76
C ASP A 250 -12.70 -31.29 4.51
N LEU A 251 -11.72 -32.00 3.95
CA LEU A 251 -11.75 -33.44 3.70
C LEU A 251 -11.19 -34.24 4.88
N THR A 252 -11.80 -35.40 5.15
CA THR A 252 -11.24 -36.38 6.09
C THR A 252 -9.94 -36.97 5.54
N PRO A 253 -9.06 -37.54 6.39
CA PRO A 253 -7.86 -38.21 5.92
C PRO A 253 -8.14 -39.34 4.91
N GLU A 254 -9.23 -40.07 5.10
CA GLU A 254 -9.67 -41.16 4.21
C GLU A 254 -10.14 -40.63 2.85
N GLU A 255 -10.99 -39.60 2.83
CA GLU A 255 -11.45 -38.94 1.59
C GLU A 255 -10.27 -38.35 0.81
N ARG A 256 -9.29 -37.76 1.52
CA ARG A 256 -8.08 -37.21 0.90
C ARG A 256 -7.23 -38.31 0.26
N ALA A 257 -7.05 -39.44 0.96
CA ALA A 257 -6.30 -40.57 0.43
C ALA A 257 -6.99 -41.17 -0.81
N ALA A 258 -8.33 -41.28 -0.80
CA ALA A 258 -9.10 -41.78 -1.93
C ALA A 258 -8.98 -40.89 -3.20
N LEU A 259 -8.79 -39.59 -3.04
CA LEU A 259 -8.56 -38.66 -4.16
C LEU A 259 -7.11 -38.63 -4.66
N GLN A 260 -6.17 -39.17 -3.88
CA GLN A 260 -4.74 -39.22 -4.21
C GLN A 260 -4.28 -40.60 -4.69
N ALA A 261 -5.12 -41.62 -4.57
CA ALA A 261 -4.89 -42.99 -5.03
C ALA A 261 -5.16 -43.11 -6.54
#